data_AF-A0A7X7V1N3-F1
#
_entry.id   AF-A0A7X7V1N3-F1
#
_cell.length_a   1.000
_cell.length_b   1.000
_cell.length_c   1.000
_cell.angle_alpha   90.00
_cell.angle_beta   90.00
_cell.angle_gamma   90.00
#
_symmetry.space_group_name_H-M   'P 1'
#
loop_
_entity.id
_entity.type
_entity.pdbx_description
1 polymer ?
#
loop_
_entity_poly.entity_id
_entity_poly.type
_entity_poly.pdbx_seq_one_letter_code
_entity_poly.pdbx_strand_id
1 'polypeptide(L)'
;MTGTEINYFFLCKRKLWLFSNKIHMEQNSDTIALGRHISETTFKRQNHEIQIDDFVLDFFDPVKKVIHEVKKSDKMEDIHIWQLKYYILRLEEKGITGVSGILNYPKLRKTLKVEINEDDRRRLSQIVSDATSVIKQPVAPPVINKPFCKNCSYYELCYI
;
A
#
# COMPACT_ATOMS: atom_id res chain seq x y z
N MET A 1 4.13 6.58 9.25
CA MET A 1 3.34 6.64 8.00
C MET A 1 3.54 5.29 7.35
N THR A 2 2.49 4.53 7.09
CA THR A 2 2.62 3.14 6.61
C THR A 2 2.42 3.05 5.10
N GLY A 3 2.85 1.95 4.48
CA GLY A 3 2.54 1.70 3.06
C GLY A 3 1.04 1.61 2.77
N THR A 4 0.25 1.16 3.73
CA THR A 4 -1.22 1.15 3.65
C THR A 4 -1.79 2.57 3.62
N GLU A 5 -1.25 3.46 4.44
CA GLU A 5 -1.67 4.88 4.45
C GLU A 5 -1.30 5.57 3.13
N ILE A 6 -0.13 5.29 2.55
CA ILE A 6 0.24 5.77 1.22
C ILE A 6 -0.76 5.29 0.15
N ASN A 7 -1.14 4.00 0.15
CA ASN A 7 -2.17 3.51 -0.75
C ASN A 7 -3.49 4.29 -0.59
N TYR A 8 -3.94 4.46 0.66
CA TYR A 8 -5.19 5.15 0.94
C TYR A 8 -5.15 6.62 0.57
N PHE A 9 -4.00 7.28 0.69
CA PHE A 9 -3.83 8.66 0.24
C PHE A 9 -4.18 8.82 -1.25
N PHE A 10 -3.65 7.94 -2.11
CA PHE A 10 -3.95 7.96 -3.54
C PHE A 10 -5.36 7.45 -3.87
N LEU A 11 -5.87 6.48 -3.10
CA LEU A 11 -7.17 5.87 -3.35
C LEU A 11 -8.33 6.77 -2.90
N CYS A 12 -8.32 7.23 -1.65
CA CYS A 12 -9.39 8.01 -1.03
C CYS A 12 -8.92 8.67 0.27
N LYS A 13 -8.81 10.01 0.27
CA LYS A 13 -8.42 10.81 1.45
C LYS A 13 -9.34 10.59 2.67
N ARG A 14 -10.64 10.39 2.45
CA ARG A 14 -11.58 10.06 3.53
C ARG A 14 -11.28 8.70 4.16
N LYS A 15 -10.97 7.70 3.32
CA LYS A 15 -10.56 6.36 3.78
C LYS A 15 -9.25 6.42 4.58
N LEU A 16 -8.27 7.19 4.10
CA LEU A 16 -7.04 7.47 4.85
C LEU A 16 -7.36 8.04 6.24
N TRP A 17 -8.17 9.10 6.30
CA TRP A 17 -8.52 9.74 7.56
C TRP A 17 -9.21 8.77 8.53
N LEU A 18 -10.22 8.03 8.07
CA LEU A 18 -10.95 7.06 8.90
C LEU A 18 -10.02 5.97 9.44
N PHE A 19 -9.17 5.41 8.58
CA PHE A 19 -8.21 4.38 8.95
C PHE A 19 -7.20 4.88 10.00
N SER A 20 -6.56 6.03 9.76
CA SER A 20 -5.53 6.57 10.66
C SER A 20 -6.11 7.08 11.98
N ASN A 21 -7.38 7.49 12.01
CA ASN A 21 -8.10 7.82 13.25
C ASN A 21 -8.72 6.60 13.94
N LYS A 22 -8.33 5.38 13.54
CA LYS A 22 -8.78 4.09 14.13
C LYS A 22 -10.30 3.92 14.15
N ILE A 23 -10.98 4.58 13.22
CA ILE A 23 -12.40 4.37 12.98
C ILE A 23 -12.46 3.14 12.08
N HIS A 24 -12.80 2.01 12.68
CA HIS A 24 -12.98 0.75 11.99
C HIS A 24 -14.47 0.43 11.90
N MET A 25 -14.90 -0.16 10.80
CA MET A 25 -16.20 -0.80 10.74
C MET A 25 -16.04 -2.24 11.22
N GLU A 26 -16.79 -2.66 12.23
CA GLU A 26 -16.93 -4.07 12.65
C GLU A 26 -17.74 -4.89 11.63
N GLN A 27 -17.51 -4.66 10.34
CA GLN A 27 -18.07 -5.54 9.32
C GLN A 27 -17.16 -6.73 9.17
N ASN A 28 -17.58 -7.83 9.82
CA ASN A 28 -17.34 -9.21 9.42
C ASN A 28 -17.22 -9.28 7.89
N SER A 29 -15.99 -9.25 7.38
CA SER A 29 -15.76 -9.52 5.98
C SER A 29 -14.90 -10.76 5.92
N ASP A 30 -15.56 -11.84 5.54
CA ASP A 30 -14.93 -13.00 4.93
C ASP A 30 -14.01 -12.60 3.75
N THR A 31 -14.03 -11.33 3.32
CA THR A 31 -13.08 -10.71 2.39
C THR A 31 -11.70 -10.41 3.00
N ILE A 32 -11.59 -10.09 4.30
CA ILE A 32 -10.29 -10.04 5.00
C ILE A 32 -9.77 -11.47 5.26
N ALA A 33 -10.67 -12.44 5.50
CA ALA A 33 -10.31 -13.87 5.53
C ALA A 33 -9.83 -14.37 4.14
N LEU A 34 -10.43 -13.89 3.04
CA LEU A 34 -10.00 -14.15 1.67
C LEU A 34 -8.71 -13.39 1.27
N GLY A 35 -8.25 -12.46 2.12
CA GLY A 35 -6.91 -11.90 2.09
C GLY A 35 -5.85 -12.92 2.52
N ARG A 36 -6.17 -13.81 3.47
CA ARG A 36 -5.29 -14.88 3.95
C ARG A 36 -5.36 -16.18 3.12
N HIS A 37 -6.47 -16.45 2.43
CA HIS A 37 -6.68 -17.70 1.68
C HIS A 37 -6.53 -17.61 0.14
N ILE A 38 -5.52 -16.88 -0.35
CA ILE A 38 -4.96 -17.14 -1.69
C ILE A 38 -3.43 -17.02 -1.58
N SER A 39 -2.84 -17.87 -0.73
CA SER A 39 -1.39 -18.06 -0.61
C SER A 39 -1.01 -19.55 -0.69
N GLU A 40 -1.93 -20.44 -1.04
CA GLU A 40 -1.73 -21.87 -0.78
C GLU A 40 -1.36 -22.71 -2.01
N THR A 41 -1.32 -22.17 -3.24
CA THR A 41 -1.17 -23.04 -4.43
C THR A 41 -0.16 -22.63 -5.50
N THR A 42 0.81 -21.73 -5.27
CA THR A 42 1.88 -21.53 -6.28
C THR A 42 3.30 -21.28 -5.77
N PHE A 43 3.54 -20.96 -4.50
CA PHE A 43 4.90 -20.68 -4.03
C PHE A 43 5.23 -21.38 -2.71
N LYS A 44 5.25 -22.72 -2.73
CA LYS A 44 5.97 -23.53 -1.73
C LYS A 44 7.48 -23.33 -1.92
N ARG A 45 8.03 -22.22 -1.43
CA ARG A 45 9.44 -22.06 -0.99
C ARG A 45 9.65 -20.62 -0.50
N GLN A 46 9.72 -20.48 0.82
CA GLN A 46 10.23 -19.33 1.60
C GLN A 46 9.29 -18.12 1.75
N ASN A 47 8.26 -18.28 2.61
CA ASN A 47 7.66 -17.17 3.33
C ASN A 47 8.74 -16.45 4.12
N HIS A 48 8.94 -15.15 3.90
CA HIS A 48 9.33 -14.25 4.99
C HIS A 48 8.73 -12.89 4.67
N GLU A 49 7.47 -12.68 5.10
CA GLU A 49 6.98 -11.32 5.33
C GLU A 49 8.01 -10.63 6.25
N ILE A 50 8.63 -9.56 5.77
CA ILE A 50 9.66 -8.86 6.55
C ILE A 50 9.02 -7.64 7.18
N GLN A 51 8.85 -7.70 8.50
CA GLN A 51 8.46 -6.55 9.30
C GLN A 51 9.66 -5.59 9.40
N ILE A 52 9.46 -4.36 8.93
CA ILE A 52 10.43 -3.27 9.05
C ILE A 52 9.71 -2.09 9.68
N ASP A 53 9.98 -1.84 10.95
CA ASP A 53 9.35 -0.81 11.77
C ASP A 53 7.81 -0.74 11.58
N ASP A 54 7.36 0.19 10.74
CA ASP A 54 5.98 0.57 10.49
C ASP A 54 5.40 0.01 9.17
N PHE A 55 6.11 -0.90 8.49
CA PHE A 55 5.61 -1.58 7.29
C PHE A 55 6.03 -3.04 7.18
N VAL A 56 5.26 -3.81 6.40
CA VAL A 56 5.51 -5.21 6.07
C VAL A 56 5.81 -5.28 4.58
N LEU A 57 6.90 -5.97 4.22
CA LEU A 57 7.20 -6.34 2.83
C LEU A 57 6.82 -7.79 2.60
N ASP A 58 6.26 -8.13 1.44
CA ASP A 58 5.99 -9.52 1.10
C ASP A 58 7.29 -10.33 1.01
N PHE A 59 8.35 -9.74 0.41
CA PHE A 59 9.68 -10.34 0.35
C PHE A 59 10.77 -9.28 0.04
N PHE A 60 11.99 -9.49 0.54
CA PHE A 60 13.17 -8.70 0.19
C PHE A 60 14.38 -9.62 0.00
N ASP A 61 15.04 -9.49 -1.15
CA ASP A 61 16.33 -10.15 -1.45
C ASP A 61 17.47 -9.24 -0.98
N PRO A 62 18.18 -9.57 0.12
CA PRO A 62 19.23 -8.72 0.66
C PRO A 62 20.51 -8.73 -0.18
N VAL A 63 20.73 -9.77 -1.00
CA VAL A 63 21.92 -9.89 -1.85
C VAL A 63 21.75 -9.00 -3.09
N LYS A 64 20.58 -9.07 -3.72
CA LYS A 64 20.25 -8.25 -4.90
C LYS A 64 19.69 -6.89 -4.54
N LYS A 65 19.31 -6.67 -3.28
CA LYS A 65 18.63 -5.47 -2.78
C LYS A 65 17.32 -5.20 -3.52
N VAL A 66 16.48 -6.23 -3.66
CA VAL A 66 15.22 -6.14 -4.40
C VAL A 66 14.04 -6.45 -3.50
N ILE A 67 13.08 -5.53 -3.42
CA ILE A 67 11.78 -5.75 -2.80
C ILE A 67 10.87 -6.44 -3.81
N HIS A 68 10.16 -7.48 -3.40
CA HIS A 68 9.07 -8.06 -4.19
C HIS A 68 7.75 -7.82 -3.47
N GLU A 69 6.79 -7.23 -4.17
CA GLU A 69 5.43 -6.95 -3.69
C GLU A 69 4.43 -7.64 -4.63
N VAL A 70 3.46 -8.36 -4.10
CA VAL A 70 2.49 -9.17 -4.85
C VAL A 70 1.11 -8.52 -4.80
N LYS A 71 0.50 -8.30 -5.97
CA LYS A 71 -0.83 -7.72 -6.10
C LYS A 71 -1.77 -8.61 -6.91
N LYS A 72 -3.02 -8.70 -6.47
CA LYS A 72 -4.06 -9.56 -7.10
C LYS A 72 -4.55 -9.03 -8.46
N SER A 73 -4.43 -7.72 -8.72
CA SER A 73 -4.88 -7.04 -9.93
C SER A 73 -4.06 -5.78 -10.16
N ASP A 74 -3.94 -5.34 -11.41
CA ASP A 74 -3.25 -4.12 -11.85
C ASP A 74 -4.16 -2.89 -12.00
N LYS A 75 -5.46 -2.97 -11.65
CA LYS A 75 -6.42 -1.85 -11.76
C LYS A 75 -5.98 -0.56 -11.05
N MET A 76 -5.11 -0.67 -10.05
CA MET A 76 -4.56 0.46 -9.28
C MET A 76 -3.03 0.49 -9.37
N GLU A 77 -2.46 0.11 -10.53
CA GLU A 77 -1.02 -0.01 -10.74
C GLU A 77 -0.22 1.22 -10.31
N ASP A 78 -0.68 2.43 -10.65
CA ASP A 78 -0.01 3.67 -10.22
C ASP A 78 0.10 3.78 -8.69
N ILE A 79 -0.95 3.39 -7.97
CA ILE A 79 -0.94 3.39 -6.50
C ILE A 79 0.08 2.36 -5.98
N HIS A 80 0.12 1.18 -6.59
CA HIS A 80 1.07 0.14 -6.22
C HIS A 80 2.52 0.58 -6.47
N ILE A 81 2.78 1.29 -7.57
CA ILE A 81 4.09 1.86 -7.89
C ILE A 81 4.49 2.83 -6.79
N TRP A 82 3.64 3.79 -6.43
CA TRP A 82 3.96 4.76 -5.39
C TRP A 82 4.13 4.14 -4.00
N GLN A 83 3.36 3.11 -3.66
CA GLN A 83 3.59 2.34 -2.44
C GLN A 83 4.99 1.71 -2.45
N LEU A 84 5.37 1.06 -3.55
CA LEU A 84 6.67 0.39 -3.63
C LEU A 84 7.84 1.39 -3.63
N LYS A 85 7.66 2.54 -4.30
CA LYS A 85 8.60 3.68 -4.22
C LYS A 85 8.78 4.16 -2.78
N TYR A 86 7.70 4.25 -2.01
CA TYR A 86 7.76 4.59 -0.59
C TYR A 86 8.59 3.58 0.21
N TYR A 87 8.42 2.28 -0.03
CA TYR A 87 9.22 1.25 0.64
C TYR A 87 10.71 1.33 0.28
N ILE A 88 11.04 1.59 -0.99
CA ILE A 88 12.43 1.79 -1.43
C ILE A 88 13.04 2.97 -0.66
N LEU A 89 12.35 4.13 -0.61
CA LEU A 89 12.82 5.30 0.13
C LEU A 89 13.05 5.00 1.61
N ARG A 90 12.11 4.31 2.27
CA ARG A 90 12.23 3.97 3.70
C ARG A 90 13.41 3.05 3.99
N LEU A 91 13.76 2.17 3.06
CA LEU A 91 14.95 1.34 3.18
C LEU A 91 16.25 2.14 2.97
N GLU A 92 16.25 3.09 2.03
CA GLU A 92 17.39 4.00 1.81
C GLU A 92 17.65 4.87 3.05
N GLU A 93 16.60 5.42 3.68
CA GLU A 93 16.69 6.20 4.93
C GLU A 93 17.29 5.39 6.10
N LYS A 94 17.18 4.07 6.05
CA LYS A 94 17.78 3.13 7.02
C LYS A 94 19.22 2.72 6.67
N GLY A 95 19.79 3.30 5.61
CA GLY A 95 21.15 3.01 5.15
C GLY A 95 21.24 1.84 4.16
N ILE A 96 20.12 1.23 3.76
CA ILE A 96 20.11 0.19 2.73
C ILE A 96 20.02 0.87 1.37
N THR A 97 21.16 1.25 0.81
CA THR A 97 21.25 1.97 -0.47
C THR A 97 21.22 1.05 -1.68
N GLY A 98 20.74 1.56 -2.82
CA GLY A 98 20.70 0.81 -4.08
C GLY A 98 19.58 -0.22 -4.15
N VAL A 99 18.48 0.03 -3.44
CA VAL A 99 17.31 -0.85 -3.42
C VAL A 99 16.45 -0.59 -4.66
N SER A 100 15.94 -1.67 -5.26
CA SER A 100 14.92 -1.60 -6.31
C SER A 100 13.71 -2.46 -5.93
N GLY A 101 12.63 -2.35 -6.70
CA GLY A 101 11.38 -3.04 -6.43
C GLY A 101 10.84 -3.80 -7.64
N ILE A 102 10.09 -4.88 -7.38
CA ILE A 102 9.32 -5.62 -8.37
C ILE A 102 7.89 -5.79 -7.86
N LEU A 103 6.94 -5.23 -8.60
CA LEU A 103 5.52 -5.56 -8.48
C LEU A 103 5.23 -6.83 -9.27
N ASN A 104 4.63 -7.80 -8.61
CA ASN A 104 4.23 -9.07 -9.20
C ASN A 104 2.70 -9.14 -9.26
N TYR A 105 2.17 -9.39 -10.45
CA TYR A 105 0.74 -9.63 -10.69
C TYR A 105 0.53 -11.07 -11.19
N PRO A 106 0.49 -12.08 -10.29
CA PRO A 106 0.54 -13.49 -10.69
C PRO A 106 -0.61 -13.89 -11.62
N LYS A 107 -1.83 -13.39 -11.36
CA LYS A 107 -3.02 -13.67 -12.18
C LYS A 107 -2.87 -13.17 -13.62
N LEU A 108 -2.07 -12.13 -13.82
CA LEU A 108 -1.84 -11.52 -15.13
C LEU A 108 -0.51 -11.96 -15.74
N ARG A 109 0.29 -12.77 -15.03
CA ARG A 109 1.68 -13.13 -15.40
C ARG A 109 2.52 -11.90 -15.76
N LYS A 110 2.26 -10.78 -15.08
CA LYS A 110 2.90 -9.49 -15.31
C LYS A 110 3.81 -9.16 -14.13
N THR A 111 5.01 -8.69 -14.42
CA THR A 111 5.91 -8.08 -13.44
C THR A 111 6.29 -6.68 -13.89
N LEU A 112 6.46 -5.77 -12.93
CA LEU A 112 6.86 -4.40 -13.19
C LEU A 112 8.02 -4.04 -12.27
N LYS A 113 9.15 -3.63 -12.88
CA LYS A 113 10.30 -3.11 -12.14
C LYS A 113 10.03 -1.65 -11.74
N VAL A 114 10.35 -1.33 -10.50
CA VAL A 114 10.17 -0.01 -9.90
C VAL A 114 11.49 0.46 -9.32
N GLU A 115 11.88 1.68 -9.66
CA GLU A 115 13.03 2.39 -9.14
C GLU A 115 12.58 3.81 -8.75
N ILE A 116 13.37 4.49 -7.93
CA ILE A 116 13.13 5.89 -7.56
C ILE A 116 14.29 6.77 -7.99
N ASN A 117 13.95 7.96 -8.50
CA ASN A 117 14.90 9.03 -8.80
C ASN A 117 14.72 10.21 -7.81
N GLU A 118 15.52 11.25 -7.97
CA GLU A 118 15.46 12.43 -7.08
C GLU A 118 14.10 13.15 -7.11
N ASP A 119 13.41 13.14 -8.25
CA ASP A 119 12.09 13.76 -8.37
C ASP A 119 11.04 12.96 -7.60
N ASP A 120 11.13 11.63 -7.65
CA ASP A 120 10.31 10.71 -6.87
C ASP A 120 10.53 10.90 -5.37
N ARG A 121 11.80 11.07 -4.94
CA ARG A 121 12.13 11.35 -3.53
C ARG A 121 11.46 12.63 -3.04
N ARG A 122 11.60 13.73 -3.80
CA ARG A 122 10.93 15.00 -3.47
C ARG A 122 9.41 14.85 -3.47
N ARG A 123 8.86 14.11 -4.43
CA ARG A 123 7.42 13.87 -4.53
C ARG A 123 6.90 13.03 -3.36
N LEU A 124 7.63 11.98 -2.95
CA LEU A 124 7.30 11.17 -1.78
C LEU A 124 7.29 12.00 -0.50
N SER A 125 8.29 12.87 -0.29
CA SER A 125 8.29 13.78 0.86
C SER A 125 7.04 14.66 0.88
N GLN A 126 6.63 15.20 -0.27
CA GLN A 126 5.39 15.97 -0.37
C GLN A 126 4.15 15.10 -0.09
N ILE A 127 4.07 13.90 -0.66
CA ILE A 127 2.96 12.97 -0.44
C ILE A 127 2.82 12.64 1.04
N VAL A 128 3.93 12.35 1.74
CA VAL A 128 3.92 12.05 3.18
C VAL A 128 3.43 13.25 3.98
N SER A 129 3.86 14.47 3.62
CA SER A 129 3.40 15.71 4.24
C SER A 129 1.89 15.93 4.02
N ASP A 130 1.42 15.80 2.78
CA ASP A 130 0.02 15.96 2.40
C ASP A 130 -0.87 14.92 3.08
N ALA A 131 -0.44 13.65 3.11
CA ALA A 131 -1.15 12.57 3.78
C ALA A 131 -1.24 12.84 5.30
N THR A 132 -0.15 13.29 5.92
CA THR A 132 -0.14 13.68 7.34
C THR A 132 -1.09 14.84 7.61
N SER A 133 -1.14 15.84 6.72
CA SER A 133 -2.08 16.95 6.80
C SER A 133 -3.53 16.47 6.74
N VAL A 134 -3.85 15.56 5.80
CA VAL A 134 -5.16 14.93 5.72
C VAL A 134 -5.50 14.25 7.03
N ILE A 135 -4.64 13.37 7.56
CA ILE A 135 -4.89 12.60 8.80
C ILE A 135 -5.20 13.52 9.99
N LYS A 136 -4.53 14.67 10.09
CA LYS A 136 -4.67 15.64 11.18
C LYS A 136 -5.88 16.57 11.06
N GLN A 137 -6.67 16.47 9.98
CA GLN A 137 -7.87 17.29 9.85
C GLN A 137 -8.84 17.00 11.01
N PRO A 138 -9.52 18.02 11.57
CA PRO A 138 -10.46 17.83 12.67
C PRO A 138 -11.70 17.04 12.24
N VAL A 139 -11.99 17.01 10.94
CA VAL A 139 -13.14 16.33 10.34
C VAL A 139 -12.68 15.54 9.13
N ALA A 140 -13.31 14.39 8.90
CA ALA A 140 -13.05 13.56 7.75
C ALA A 140 -13.25 14.32 6.41
N PRO A 141 -12.36 14.13 5.42
CA PRO A 141 -12.56 14.64 4.06
C PRO A 141 -13.91 14.24 3.45
N PRO A 142 -14.41 14.99 2.46
CA PRO A 142 -15.70 14.71 1.83
C PRO A 142 -15.72 13.36 1.10
N VAL A 143 -16.92 12.83 0.90
CA VAL A 143 -17.16 11.62 0.09
C VAL A 143 -16.82 11.87 -1.39
N ILE A 144 -16.32 10.84 -2.08
CA ILE A 144 -15.79 10.97 -3.45
C ILE A 144 -16.66 10.31 -4.54
N ASN A 145 -17.70 9.54 -4.16
CA ASN A 145 -18.67 8.92 -5.08
C ASN A 145 -18.05 8.16 -6.27
N LYS A 146 -16.92 7.47 -6.08
CA LYS A 146 -16.27 6.69 -7.14
C LYS A 146 -16.92 5.30 -7.29
N PRO A 147 -16.83 4.66 -8.46
CA PRO A 147 -17.42 3.33 -8.67
C PRO A 147 -16.97 2.27 -7.66
N PHE A 148 -15.71 2.30 -7.23
CA PHE A 148 -15.17 1.37 -6.22
C PHE A 148 -15.72 1.62 -4.80
N CYS A 149 -16.35 2.76 -4.54
CA CYS A 149 -16.90 3.08 -3.22
C CYS A 149 -17.97 2.06 -2.79
N LYS A 150 -18.74 1.52 -3.74
CA LYS A 150 -19.79 0.51 -3.47
C LYS A 150 -19.25 -0.77 -2.80
N ASN A 151 -17.98 -1.09 -3.03
CA ASN A 151 -17.30 -2.26 -2.45
C ASN A 151 -16.26 -1.85 -1.38
N CYS A 152 -16.29 -0.60 -0.92
CA CYS A 152 -15.35 -0.11 0.07
C CYS A 152 -15.75 -0.59 1.47
N SER A 153 -14.77 -0.99 2.27
CA SER A 153 -14.95 -1.35 3.69
C SER A 153 -15.53 -0.25 4.57
N TYR A 154 -15.66 0.98 4.04
CA TYR A 154 -16.20 2.16 4.71
C TYR A 154 -17.50 2.65 4.09
N TYR A 155 -18.17 1.82 3.27
CA TYR A 155 -19.35 2.23 2.52
C TYR A 155 -20.46 2.77 3.44
N GLU A 156 -20.80 2.04 4.49
CA GLU A 156 -21.84 2.45 5.44
C GLU A 156 -21.52 3.80 6.08
N LEU A 157 -20.31 3.98 6.65
CA LEU A 157 -19.86 5.28 7.19
C LEU A 157 -19.79 6.45 6.20
N CYS A 158 -19.88 6.18 4.89
CA CYS A 158 -19.87 7.22 3.87
C CYS A 158 -21.26 7.55 3.32
N TYR A 159 -22.20 6.60 3.30
CA TYR A 159 -23.42 6.72 2.51
C TYR A 159 -24.71 6.28 3.23
N ILE A 160 -24.62 5.74 4.44
CA ILE A 160 -25.76 5.38 5.29
C ILE A 160 -25.76 6.33 6.50
#